data_AF-A0A536THJ2-F1
#
_entry.id   AF-A0A536THJ2-F1
#
_cell.length_a   1.000
_cell.length_b   1.000
_cell.length_c   1.000
_cell.angle_alpha   90.00
_cell.angle_beta   90.00
_cell.angle_gamma   90.00
#
_symmetry.space_group_name_H-M   'P 1'
#
loop_
_entity.id
_entity.type
_entity.pdbx_description
1 polymer ?
#
loop_
_entity_poly.entity_id
_entity_poly.type
_entity_poly.pdbx_seq_one_letter_code
_entity_poly.pdbx_strand_id
1 'polypeptide(L)'
;MLAWASCSGAIERPGDAGNAKELQRRTTAVTAIQRDLLAIAEGAPHGEQFELYRTYDESMGTWLQVGFLRDLVDASIATTSASDELRLRADLRDQARYTLWELDQNIAHLDASTADGRSQTLRLIKALRASLVNVRLTVIRLAANP
;
A
#
# COMPACT_ATOMS: atom_id res chain seq x y z
N MET A 1 -37.82 20.11 27.55
CA MET A 1 -36.66 19.19 27.70
C MET A 1 -36.81 18.12 26.62
N LEU A 2 -36.24 18.36 25.43
CA LEU A 2 -36.32 17.43 24.30
C LEU A 2 -34.91 16.91 24.05
N ALA A 3 -34.64 15.70 24.55
CA ALA A 3 -33.41 14.98 24.28
C ALA A 3 -33.46 14.45 22.85
N TRP A 4 -32.71 15.09 21.95
CA TRP A 4 -32.42 14.50 20.65
C TRP A 4 -31.34 13.46 20.87
N ALA A 5 -31.70 12.19 20.73
CA ALA A 5 -30.74 11.10 20.66
C ALA A 5 -29.94 11.27 19.36
N SER A 6 -28.70 11.72 19.46
CA SER A 6 -27.73 11.65 18.38
C SER A 6 -27.46 10.19 18.05
N CYS A 7 -28.11 9.67 17.01
CA CYS A 7 -27.63 8.47 16.34
C CYS A 7 -26.34 8.82 15.58
N SER A 8 -25.20 8.86 16.26
CA SER A 8 -23.89 8.79 15.59
C SER A 8 -23.43 7.34 15.56
N GLY A 9 -24.16 6.53 14.77
CA GLY A 9 -23.61 5.26 14.33
C GLY A 9 -22.54 5.59 13.29
N ALA A 10 -21.27 5.30 13.61
CA ALA A 10 -20.26 5.13 12.59
C ALA A 10 -20.76 4.03 11.66
N ILE A 11 -21.29 4.40 10.49
CA ILE A 11 -21.76 3.41 9.53
C ILE A 11 -20.50 2.91 8.84
N GLU A 12 -19.95 1.79 9.33
CA GLU A 12 -18.94 1.03 8.61
C GLU A 12 -19.42 0.85 7.16
N ARG A 13 -18.72 1.46 6.19
CA ARG A 13 -19.18 1.43 4.81
C ARG A 13 -18.94 0.05 4.23
N PRO A 14 -19.86 -0.44 3.38
CA PRO A 14 -19.68 -1.71 2.71
C PRO A 14 -18.33 -1.76 1.98
N GLY A 15 -17.45 -2.63 2.46
CA GLY A 15 -16.14 -2.86 1.85
C GLY A 15 -14.94 -2.31 2.62
N ASP A 16 -15.11 -1.47 3.63
CA ASP A 16 -13.98 -0.88 4.38
C ASP A 16 -13.15 -1.95 5.10
N ALA A 17 -13.79 -2.79 5.92
CA ALA A 17 -13.10 -3.91 6.56
C ALA A 17 -12.52 -4.90 5.53
N GLY A 18 -13.15 -5.02 4.35
CA GLY A 18 -12.63 -5.82 3.25
C GLY A 18 -11.32 -5.24 2.68
N ASN A 19 -11.30 -3.93 2.44
CA ASN A 19 -10.13 -3.20 1.98
C ASN A 19 -9.02 -3.25 3.02
N ALA A 20 -9.30 -2.97 4.29
CA ALA A 20 -8.32 -3.04 5.38
C ALA A 20 -7.66 -4.42 5.49
N LYS A 21 -8.47 -5.49 5.47
CA LYS A 21 -7.96 -6.88 5.47
C LYS A 21 -7.12 -7.18 4.25
N GLU A 22 -7.51 -6.70 3.07
CA GLU A 22 -6.72 -6.90 1.85
C GLU A 22 -5.37 -6.18 1.93
N LEU A 23 -5.35 -4.91 2.32
CA LEU A 23 -4.11 -4.15 2.52
C LEU A 23 -3.19 -4.86 3.53
N GLN A 24 -3.73 -5.28 4.68
CA GLN A 24 -2.97 -6.02 5.69
C GLN A 24 -2.35 -7.31 5.15
N ARG A 25 -3.13 -8.14 4.44
CA ARG A 25 -2.65 -9.39 3.86
C ARG A 25 -1.52 -9.15 2.88
N ARG A 26 -1.64 -8.12 2.03
CA ARG A 26 -0.62 -7.79 1.01
C ARG A 26 0.66 -7.26 1.63
N THR A 27 0.57 -6.33 2.58
CA THR A 27 1.74 -5.80 3.28
C THR A 27 2.49 -6.93 4.01
N THR A 28 1.76 -7.84 4.66
CA THR A 28 2.37 -9.01 5.34
C THR A 28 3.09 -9.93 4.36
N ALA A 29 2.45 -10.24 3.22
CA ALA A 29 3.03 -11.12 2.21
C ALA A 29 4.33 -10.56 1.61
N VAL A 30 4.40 -9.23 1.45
CA VAL A 30 5.55 -8.56 0.84
C VAL A 30 6.74 -8.47 1.79
N THR A 31 6.55 -8.47 3.10
CA THR A 31 7.66 -8.41 4.07
C THR A 31 8.71 -9.50 3.83
N ALA A 32 8.28 -10.72 3.47
CA ALA A 32 9.20 -11.80 3.10
C ALA A 32 9.98 -11.48 1.82
N ILE A 33 9.30 -10.98 0.78
CA ILE A 33 9.92 -10.61 -0.50
C ILE A 33 10.97 -9.51 -0.30
N GLN A 34 10.67 -8.50 0.52
CA GLN A 34 11.59 -7.39 0.82
C GLN A 34 12.83 -7.87 1.57
N ARG A 35 12.66 -8.79 2.53
CA ARG A 35 13.79 -9.38 3.25
C ARG A 35 14.71 -10.15 2.31
N ASP A 36 14.14 -10.94 1.41
CA ASP A 36 14.91 -11.71 0.44
C ASP A 36 15.63 -10.79 -0.56
N LEU A 37 14.97 -9.71 -1.01
CA LEU A 37 15.56 -8.72 -1.90
C LEU A 37 16.74 -7.99 -1.24
N LEU A 38 16.58 -7.58 0.03
CA LEU A 38 17.64 -6.95 0.81
C LEU A 38 18.85 -7.88 0.97
N ALA A 39 18.62 -9.15 1.33
CA ALA A 39 19.70 -10.13 1.47
C ALA A 39 20.49 -10.33 0.16
N ILE A 40 19.80 -10.29 -0.99
CA ILE A 40 20.46 -10.33 -2.31
C ILE A 40 21.27 -9.04 -2.56
N ALA A 41 20.73 -7.87 -2.23
CA ALA A 41 21.43 -6.60 -2.37
C ALA A 41 22.71 -6.56 -1.50
N GLU A 42 22.63 -7.04 -0.27
CA GLU A 42 23.76 -7.12 0.66
C GLU A 42 24.86 -8.08 0.17
N GLY A 43 24.49 -9.17 -0.48
CA GLY A 43 25.42 -10.16 -1.03
C GLY A 43 25.94 -9.88 -2.45
N ALA A 44 25.45 -8.83 -3.11
CA ALA A 44 25.77 -8.56 -4.52
C ALA A 44 27.16 -7.90 -4.70
N PRO A 45 27.83 -8.14 -5.84
CA PRO A 45 29.02 -7.38 -6.23
C PRO A 45 28.72 -5.87 -6.31
N HIS A 46 29.73 -5.03 -6.05
CA HIS A 46 29.56 -3.56 -5.95
C HIS A 46 28.90 -2.91 -7.19
N GLY A 47 29.15 -3.46 -8.39
CA GLY A 47 28.54 -2.95 -9.63
C GLY A 47 27.04 -3.24 -9.78
N GLU A 48 26.48 -4.12 -8.95
CA GLU A 48 25.09 -4.59 -9.02
C GLU A 48 24.29 -4.20 -7.77
N GLN A 49 25.01 -4.01 -6.66
CA GLN A 49 24.46 -3.70 -5.35
C GLN A 49 23.62 -2.42 -5.34
N PHE A 50 24.05 -1.38 -6.07
CA PHE A 50 23.34 -0.10 -6.11
C PHE A 50 21.91 -0.23 -6.65
N GLU A 51 21.72 -0.88 -7.80
CA GLU A 51 20.38 -1.02 -8.40
C GLU A 51 19.46 -1.93 -7.57
N LEU A 52 20.03 -2.95 -6.92
CA LEU A 52 19.29 -3.81 -6.00
C LEU A 52 18.83 -3.06 -4.76
N TYR A 53 19.69 -2.24 -4.16
CA TYR A 53 19.31 -1.38 -3.04
C TYR A 53 18.28 -0.34 -3.43
N ARG A 54 18.46 0.30 -4.59
CA ARG A 54 17.49 1.27 -5.11
C ARG A 54 16.11 0.63 -5.28
N THR A 55 16.06 -0.57 -5.85
CA THR A 55 14.81 -1.34 -6.02
C THR A 55 14.18 -1.71 -4.68
N TYR A 56 14.98 -2.14 -3.71
CA TYR A 56 14.52 -2.42 -2.35
C TYR A 56 13.95 -1.16 -1.67
N ASP A 57 14.69 -0.05 -1.71
CA ASP A 57 14.35 1.19 -1.03
C ASP A 57 13.07 1.83 -1.60
N GLU A 58 13.01 1.99 -2.93
CA GLU A 58 11.81 2.50 -3.61
C GLU A 58 10.59 1.61 -3.31
N SER A 59 10.77 0.29 -3.30
CA SER A 59 9.70 -0.63 -2.94
C SER A 59 9.25 -0.52 -1.49
N MET A 60 10.19 -0.45 -0.56
CA MET A 60 9.87 -0.28 0.85
C MET A 60 9.09 1.02 1.08
N GLY A 61 9.53 2.12 0.45
CA GLY A 61 8.83 3.41 0.46
C GLY A 61 7.38 3.29 0.01
N THR A 62 7.13 2.64 -1.13
CA THR A 62 5.76 2.42 -1.63
C THR A 62 4.92 1.57 -0.67
N TRP A 63 5.48 0.52 -0.06
CA TRP A 63 4.73 -0.32 0.89
C TRP A 63 4.46 0.37 2.23
N LEU A 64 5.28 1.34 2.64
CA LEU A 64 4.98 2.21 3.77
C LEU A 64 3.75 3.08 3.49
N GLN A 65 3.60 3.62 2.27
CA GLN A 65 2.41 4.39 1.90
C GLN A 65 1.14 3.55 1.92
N VAL A 66 1.22 2.29 1.48
CA VAL A 66 0.14 1.30 1.60
C VAL A 66 -0.21 1.04 3.08
N GLY A 67 0.79 1.01 3.96
CA GLY A 67 0.61 0.90 5.41
C GLY A 67 -0.17 2.10 5.99
N PHE A 68 0.26 3.33 5.69
CA PHE A 68 -0.45 4.54 6.14
C PHE A 68 -1.89 4.59 5.62
N LEU A 69 -2.11 4.15 4.38
CA LEU A 69 -3.45 4.08 3.81
C LEU A 69 -4.35 3.12 4.61
N ARG A 70 -3.81 1.96 5.02
CA ARG A 70 -4.53 1.03 5.89
C ARG A 70 -4.86 1.67 7.24
N ASP A 71 -3.89 2.32 7.88
CA ASP A 71 -4.09 2.95 9.19
C ASP A 71 -5.22 4.00 9.14
N LEU A 72 -5.34 4.74 8.02
CA LEU A 72 -6.45 5.67 7.80
C LEU A 72 -7.80 4.97 7.62
N VAL A 73 -7.85 3.81 6.95
CA VAL A 73 -9.08 2.99 6.87
C VAL A 73 -9.48 2.48 8.24
N ASP A 74 -8.52 1.95 9.02
CA ASP A 74 -8.79 1.44 10.36
C ASP A 74 -9.28 2.58 11.28
N ALA A 75 -8.70 3.78 11.16
CA ALA A 75 -9.15 4.98 11.89
C ALA A 75 -10.55 5.45 11.45
N SER A 76 -10.87 5.41 10.16
CA SER A 76 -12.18 5.82 9.64
C SER A 76 -13.30 4.85 10.03
N ILE A 77 -12.99 3.56 10.23
CA ILE A 77 -13.93 2.57 10.78
C ILE A 77 -14.15 2.80 12.28
N ALA A 78 -13.09 3.13 13.02
CA ALA A 78 -13.14 3.24 14.48
C ALA A 78 -13.72 4.56 15.00
N THR A 79 -13.75 5.62 14.18
CA THR A 79 -14.26 6.94 14.61
C THR A 79 -15.76 6.90 14.88
N THR A 80 -16.20 7.52 15.97
CA THR A 80 -17.63 7.64 16.33
C THR A 80 -18.21 9.03 16.06
N SER A 81 -17.36 9.97 15.63
CA SER A 81 -17.68 11.38 15.37
C SER A 81 -17.86 11.61 13.87
N ALA A 82 -19.03 12.08 13.45
CA ALA A 82 -19.33 12.33 12.04
C ALA A 82 -18.41 13.39 11.41
N SER A 83 -17.98 14.38 12.19
CA SER A 83 -17.04 15.41 11.71
C SER A 83 -15.63 14.84 11.50
N ASP A 84 -15.18 13.97 12.41
CA ASP A 84 -13.88 13.32 12.28
C ASP A 84 -13.90 12.27 11.17
N GLU A 85 -15.00 11.55 11.01
CA GLU A 85 -15.20 10.65 9.88
C GLU A 85 -15.08 11.41 8.56
N LEU A 86 -15.78 12.53 8.39
CA LEU A 86 -15.70 13.33 7.16
C LEU A 86 -14.25 13.75 6.85
N ARG A 87 -13.51 14.20 7.86
CA ARG A 87 -12.10 14.58 7.72
C ARG A 87 -11.22 13.38 7.34
N LEU A 88 -11.31 12.29 8.09
CA LEU A 88 -10.56 11.06 7.82
C LEU A 88 -10.82 10.52 6.41
N ARG A 89 -12.05 10.69 5.89
CA ARG A 89 -12.42 10.28 4.53
C ARG A 89 -11.79 11.19 3.46
N ALA A 90 -11.66 12.48 3.73
CA ALA A 90 -10.92 13.39 2.85
C ALA A 90 -9.43 13.01 2.84
N ASP A 91 -8.83 12.83 4.02
CA ASP A 91 -7.43 12.42 4.16
C ASP A 91 -7.17 11.06 3.50
N LEU A 92 -8.07 10.09 3.68
CA LEU A 92 -8.01 8.77 3.04
C LEU A 92 -8.02 8.88 1.52
N ARG A 93 -8.87 9.75 0.94
CA ARG A 93 -8.94 9.95 -0.51
C ARG A 93 -7.62 10.51 -1.05
N ASP A 94 -7.07 11.51 -0.39
CA ASP A 94 -5.85 12.17 -0.84
C ASP A 94 -4.64 11.24 -0.67
N GLN A 95 -4.55 10.53 0.46
CA GLN A 95 -3.54 9.49 0.67
C GLN A 95 -3.69 8.35 -0.34
N ALA A 96 -4.90 7.93 -0.69
CA ALA A 96 -5.13 6.89 -1.70
C ALA A 96 -4.65 7.33 -3.09
N ARG A 97 -4.87 8.59 -3.47
CA ARG A 97 -4.38 9.15 -4.74
C ARG A 97 -2.86 9.22 -4.77
N TYR A 98 -2.24 9.67 -3.68
CA TYR A 98 -0.79 9.70 -3.57
C TYR A 98 -0.20 8.28 -3.61
N THR A 99 -0.77 7.35 -2.84
CA THR A 99 -0.36 5.94 -2.85
C THR A 99 -0.53 5.32 -4.24
N LEU A 100 -1.59 5.67 -4.98
CA LEU A 100 -1.78 5.20 -6.35
C LEU A 100 -0.67 5.69 -7.30
N TRP A 101 -0.27 6.96 -7.18
CA TRP A 101 0.86 7.50 -7.94
C TRP A 101 2.17 6.78 -7.61
N GLU A 102 2.47 6.56 -6.32
CA GLU A 102 3.64 5.79 -5.86
C GLU A 102 3.65 4.36 -6.41
N LEU A 103 2.50 3.67 -6.36
CA LEU A 103 2.35 2.33 -6.92
C LEU A 103 2.65 2.32 -8.43
N ASP A 104 2.15 3.31 -9.17
CA ASP A 104 2.36 3.41 -10.62
C ASP A 104 3.83 3.69 -10.97
N GLN A 105 4.51 4.56 -10.21
CA GLN A 105 5.95 4.79 -10.38
C GLN A 105 6.76 3.52 -10.11
N ASN A 106 6.45 2.83 -9.01
CA ASN A 106 7.18 1.63 -8.63
C ASN A 106 6.97 0.49 -9.63
N ILE A 107 5.73 0.27 -10.09
CA ILE A 107 5.43 -0.73 -11.13
C ILE A 107 6.24 -0.43 -12.41
N ALA A 108 6.30 0.83 -12.83
CA ALA A 108 7.08 1.22 -14.00
C ALA A 108 8.59 0.98 -13.82
N HIS A 109 9.13 1.30 -12.64
CA HIS A 109 10.54 1.01 -12.29
C HIS A 109 10.84 -0.50 -12.30
N LEU A 110 9.97 -1.32 -11.72
CA LEU A 110 10.14 -2.77 -11.74
C LEU A 110 10.02 -3.36 -13.15
N ASP A 111 9.13 -2.83 -13.98
CA ASP A 111 9.01 -3.23 -15.39
C ASP A 111 10.30 -2.97 -16.16
N ALA A 112 10.91 -1.80 -15.98
CA ALA A 112 12.23 -1.49 -16.55
C ALA A 112 13.32 -2.44 -16.02
N SER A 113 13.33 -2.71 -14.71
CA SER A 113 14.32 -3.57 -14.06
C SER A 113 14.25 -5.04 -14.49
N THR A 114 13.09 -5.53 -14.94
CA THR A 114 12.98 -6.91 -15.46
C THR A 114 13.59 -7.12 -16.83
N ALA A 115 13.89 -6.06 -17.58
CA ALA A 115 14.54 -6.15 -18.89
C ALA A 115 16.01 -6.61 -18.80
N ASP A 116 16.67 -6.40 -17.64
CA ASP A 116 18.11 -6.60 -17.46
C ASP A 116 18.53 -7.99 -16.95
N GLY A 117 17.58 -8.94 -16.87
CA GLY A 117 17.85 -10.38 -16.96
C GLY A 117 18.83 -11.02 -15.95
N ARG A 118 18.43 -11.21 -14.69
CA ARG A 118 19.01 -12.24 -13.78
C ARG A 118 17.94 -13.09 -13.11
N SER A 119 18.04 -14.42 -13.21
CA SER A 119 16.93 -15.36 -12.94
C SER A 119 16.33 -15.32 -11.52
N GLN A 120 17.16 -15.23 -10.47
CA GLN A 120 16.67 -15.22 -9.08
C GLN A 120 16.06 -13.87 -8.69
N THR A 121 16.76 -12.76 -8.96
CA THR A 121 16.26 -11.40 -8.74
C THR A 121 14.98 -11.14 -9.54
N LEU A 122 14.92 -11.64 -10.77
CA LEU A 122 13.76 -11.47 -11.65
C LEU A 122 12.51 -12.19 -11.13
N ARG A 123 12.66 -13.30 -10.39
CA ARG A 123 11.52 -13.93 -9.69
C ARG A 123 10.98 -13.03 -8.58
N LEU A 124 11.85 -12.45 -7.75
CA LEU A 124 11.43 -11.57 -6.66
C LEU A 124 10.84 -10.27 -7.18
N ILE A 125 11.46 -9.65 -8.19
CA ILE A 125 10.93 -8.44 -8.85
C ILE A 125 9.55 -8.72 -9.44
N LYS A 126 9.35 -9.86 -10.12
CA LYS A 126 8.03 -10.25 -10.63
C LYS A 126 6.99 -10.45 -9.53
N ALA A 127 7.37 -11.09 -8.42
CA ALA A 127 6.48 -11.30 -7.28
C ALA A 127 6.10 -9.98 -6.61
N LEU A 128 7.07 -9.06 -6.48
CA LEU A 128 6.86 -7.72 -5.95
C LEU A 128 5.92 -6.91 -6.83
N ARG A 129 6.18 -6.87 -8.14
CA ARG A 129 5.34 -6.22 -9.14
C ARG A 129 3.91 -6.77 -9.10
N ALA A 130 3.74 -8.09 -9.08
CA ALA A 130 2.42 -8.71 -8.99
C ALA A 130 1.68 -8.29 -7.71
N SER A 131 2.40 -8.14 -6.59
CA SER A 131 1.84 -7.66 -5.33
C SER A 131 1.38 -6.20 -5.42
N LEU A 132 2.16 -5.33 -6.07
CA LEU A 132 1.80 -3.92 -6.32
C LEU A 132 0.57 -3.80 -7.23
N VAL A 133 0.52 -4.56 -8.33
CA VAL A 133 -0.64 -4.58 -9.24
C VAL A 133 -1.91 -5.03 -8.52
N ASN A 134 -1.80 -6.03 -7.64
CA ASN A 134 -2.94 -6.51 -6.87
C ASN A 134 -3.45 -5.47 -5.86
N VAL A 135 -2.55 -4.78 -5.14
CA VAL A 135 -2.96 -3.78 -4.15
C VAL A 135 -3.54 -2.52 -4.82
N ARG A 136 -3.06 -2.19 -6.02
CA ARG A 136 -3.53 -1.06 -6.83
C ARG A 136 -5.05 -1.03 -7.01
N LEU A 137 -5.70 -2.17 -7.23
CA LEU A 137 -7.15 -2.23 -7.37
C LEU A 137 -7.88 -1.79 -6.09
N THR A 138 -7.36 -2.17 -4.92
CA THR A 138 -7.89 -1.73 -3.63
C THR A 138 -7.68 -0.23 -3.43
N VAL A 139 -6.51 0.29 -3.78
CA VAL A 139 -6.22 1.73 -3.68
C VAL A 139 -7.11 2.55 -4.62
N ILE A 140 -7.37 2.08 -5.85
CA ILE A 140 -8.31 2.73 -6.78
C ILE A 140 -9.71 2.82 -6.17
N ARG A 141 -10.19 1.77 -5.51
CA ARG A 141 -11.50 1.78 -4.85
C ARG A 141 -11.54 2.84 -3.74
N LEU A 142 -10.50 2.91 -2.91
CA LEU A 142 -10.39 3.89 -1.81
C LEU A 142 -10.27 5.33 -2.34
N ALA A 143 -9.61 5.54 -3.47
CA ALA A 143 -9.49 6.86 -4.11
C ALA A 143 -10.81 7.33 -4.73
N ALA A 144 -11.64 6.41 -5.24
CA ALA A 144 -12.92 6.72 -5.87
C ALA A 144 -14.07 6.86 -4.85
N ASN A 145 -14.08 5.99 -3.84
CA ASN A 145 -15.14 5.89 -2.84
C ASN A 145 -14.51 5.82 -1.44
N PRO A 146 -14.08 6.96 -0.87
CA PRO A 146 -13.53 6.98 0.47
C PRO A 146 -14.58 6.64 1.52
#